data_AF-A0A1H2YKG9-F1
#
_entry.id   AF-A0A1H2YKG9-F1
#
_cell.length_a   1.000
_cell.length_b   1.000
_cell.length_c   1.000
_cell.angle_alpha   90.00
_cell.angle_beta   90.00
_cell.angle_gamma   90.00
#
_symmetry.space_group_name_H-M   'P 1'
#
loop_
_entity.id
_entity.type
_entity.pdbx_description
1 polymer ?
#
loop_
_entity_poly.entity_id
_entity_poly.type
_entity_poly.pdbx_seq_one_letter_code
_entity_poly.pdbx_strand_id
1 'polypeptide(L)'
;MGPAYIRAVQSHIPEATLVFDHFHIIKLFNEKLTKLRRDLQREAENGLGKPVLKGIRWLLLKHPDNLDDTRNERQILAEALKLNEPLATTYYMEEELRNIWHQPDKTAPQKALDEWVKKAAASNINMLKQFSKIIAAHRSGILAYFDFNGLWF
;
A
#
# COMPACT_ATOMS: atom_id res chain seq x y z
N MET A 1 9.74 9.92 -5.05
CA MET A 1 10.61 10.91 -5.71
C MET A 1 9.82 11.66 -6.77
N GLY A 2 10.10 12.95 -7.01
CA GLY A 2 9.40 13.73 -8.02
C GLY A 2 9.89 13.44 -9.45
N PRO A 3 9.07 13.59 -10.50
CA PRO A 3 9.46 13.32 -11.89
C PRO A 3 10.67 14.13 -12.38
N ALA A 4 10.83 15.36 -11.90
CA ALA A 4 11.97 16.21 -12.25
C ALA A 4 13.30 15.66 -11.70
N TYR A 5 13.28 15.13 -10.47
CA TYR A 5 14.46 14.50 -9.86
C TYR A 5 14.86 13.22 -10.59
N ILE A 6 13.87 12.37 -10.90
CA ILE A 6 14.08 11.14 -11.68
C ILE A 6 14.74 11.47 -13.01
N ARG A 7 14.20 12.46 -13.74
CA ARG A 7 14.78 12.92 -15.01
C ARG A 7 16.20 13.45 -14.84
N ALA A 8 16.45 14.29 -13.83
CA ALA A 8 17.77 14.85 -13.59
C ALA A 8 18.83 13.77 -13.32
N VAL A 9 18.51 12.77 -12.48
CA VAL A 9 19.40 11.64 -12.20
C VAL A 9 19.65 10.83 -13.47
N GLN A 10 18.60 10.48 -14.22
CA GLN A 10 18.74 9.73 -15.47
C GLN A 10 19.55 10.48 -16.53
N SER A 11 19.44 11.81 -16.59
CA SER A 11 20.19 12.63 -17.55
C SER A 11 21.67 12.82 -17.18
N HIS A 12 22.01 12.93 -15.90
CA HIS A 12 23.38 13.28 -15.48
C HIS A 12 24.18 12.09 -14.93
N ILE A 13 23.52 11.01 -14.52
CA ILE A 13 24.13 9.81 -13.97
C ILE A 13 23.43 8.57 -14.56
N PRO A 14 23.59 8.31 -15.87
CA PRO A 14 22.82 7.27 -16.57
C PRO A 14 23.12 5.84 -16.08
N GLU A 15 24.30 5.63 -15.49
CA GLU A 15 24.71 4.34 -14.90
C GLU A 15 24.09 4.10 -13.51
N ALA A 16 23.48 5.11 -12.88
CA ALA A 16 22.87 4.96 -11.57
C ALA A 16 21.55 4.17 -11.69
N THR A 17 21.47 3.07 -10.96
CA THR A 17 20.19 2.35 -10.82
C THR A 17 19.30 3.06 -9.83
N LEU A 18 18.11 3.47 -10.27
CA LEU A 18 17.14 4.11 -9.42
C LEU A 18 16.33 3.07 -8.65
N VAL A 19 16.53 3.01 -7.33
CA VAL A 19 15.77 2.11 -6.45
C VAL A 19 14.66 2.90 -5.76
N PHE A 20 13.41 2.40 -5.86
CA PHE A 20 12.29 2.90 -5.06
C PHE A 20 12.15 2.08 -3.80
N ASP A 21 12.54 2.69 -2.70
CA ASP A 21 12.49 2.06 -1.39
C ASP A 21 11.04 1.79 -0.92
N HIS A 22 10.87 0.63 -0.26
CA HIS A 22 9.61 0.10 0.25
C HIS A 22 8.88 1.08 1.19
N PHE A 23 9.60 1.75 2.10
CA PHE A 23 9.00 2.66 3.07
C PHE A 23 8.22 3.77 2.37
N HIS A 24 8.77 4.32 1.29
CA HIS A 24 8.12 5.40 0.55
C HIS A 24 6.86 4.94 -0.18
N ILE A 25 6.84 3.70 -0.67
CA ILE A 25 5.69 3.12 -1.36
C ILE A 25 4.55 2.86 -0.36
N ILE A 26 4.88 2.23 0.77
CA ILE A 26 3.91 1.98 1.85
C ILE A 26 3.41 3.29 2.45
N LYS A 27 4.28 4.27 2.67
CA LYS A 27 3.87 5.60 3.14
C LYS A 27 2.85 6.23 2.20
N LEU A 28 3.11 6.21 0.88
CA LEU A 28 2.18 6.73 -0.11
C LEU A 28 0.86 5.94 -0.14
N PHE A 29 0.91 4.62 0.03
CA PHE A 29 -0.28 3.78 0.13
C PHE A 29 -1.12 4.19 1.36
N ASN A 30 -0.47 4.30 2.52
CA ASN A 30 -1.09 4.67 3.79
C ASN A 30 -1.74 6.06 3.80
N GLU A 31 -1.14 7.04 3.10
CA GLU A 31 -1.75 8.34 2.86
C GLU A 31 -3.07 8.22 2.09
N LYS A 32 -3.08 7.39 1.04
CA LYS A 32 -4.27 7.16 0.21
C LYS A 32 -5.33 6.28 0.92
N LEU A 33 -4.93 5.29 1.71
CA LEU A 33 -5.82 4.50 2.58
C LEU A 33 -6.47 5.40 3.64
N THR A 34 -5.70 6.31 4.24
CA THR A 34 -6.24 7.32 5.17
C THR A 34 -7.29 8.20 4.49
N LYS A 35 -7.06 8.61 3.24
CA LYS A 35 -8.05 9.37 2.45
C LYS A 35 -9.29 8.53 2.16
N LEU A 36 -9.14 7.30 1.66
CA LEU A 36 -10.25 6.38 1.40
C LEU A 36 -11.14 6.20 2.65
N ARG A 37 -10.53 5.95 3.81
CA ARG A 37 -11.25 5.85 5.09
C ARG A 37 -12.07 7.11 5.40
N ARG A 38 -11.53 8.30 5.13
CA ARG A 38 -12.26 9.58 5.32
C ARG A 38 -13.41 9.73 4.33
N ASP A 39 -13.23 9.29 3.09
CA ASP A 39 -14.26 9.37 2.04
C ASP A 39 -15.43 8.45 2.41
N LEU A 40 -15.13 7.19 2.75
CA LEU A 40 -16.12 6.21 3.21
C LEU A 40 -16.84 6.65 4.49
N GLN A 41 -16.12 7.28 5.43
CA GLN A 41 -16.75 7.83 6.65
C GLN A 41 -17.77 8.92 6.29
N ARG A 42 -17.42 9.86 5.39
CA ARG A 42 -18.31 10.94 4.96
C ARG A 42 -19.54 10.41 4.23
N GLU A 43 -19.37 9.42 3.36
CA GLU A 43 -20.47 8.76 2.64
C GLU A 43 -21.47 8.10 3.61
N ALA A 44 -20.96 7.44 4.64
CA ALA A 44 -21.78 6.79 5.65
C ALA A 44 -22.53 7.79 6.56
N GLU A 45 -21.91 8.93 6.88
CA GLU A 45 -22.54 10.04 7.62
C GLU A 45 -23.68 10.72 6.80
N ASN A 46 -23.62 10.66 5.47
CA ASN A 46 -24.56 11.33 4.56
C ASN A 46 -25.76 10.46 4.09
N GLY A 47 -26.02 9.31 4.73
CA GLY A 47 -27.30 8.60 4.56
C GLY A 47 -27.26 7.17 4.01
N LEU A 48 -26.07 6.58 3.80
CA LEU A 48 -25.96 5.17 3.36
C LEU A 48 -26.05 4.14 4.49
N GLY A 49 -26.00 4.56 5.76
CA GLY A 49 -26.15 3.66 6.91
C GLY A 49 -25.05 2.62 7.06
N LYS A 50 -23.99 3.00 7.80
CA LYS A 50 -23.14 2.26 8.77
C LYS A 50 -21.73 2.87 8.79
N PRO A 51 -21.33 3.59 9.86
CA PRO A 51 -19.90 3.69 10.15
C PRO A 51 -19.55 3.59 11.64
N VAL A 52 -18.53 2.79 11.97
CA VAL A 52 -17.57 3.22 13.00
C VAL A 52 -16.16 3.06 12.45
N LEU A 53 -15.81 3.94 11.50
CA LEU A 53 -14.43 4.12 11.02
C LEU A 53 -13.69 5.20 11.83
N LYS A 54 -14.33 5.77 12.85
CA LYS A 54 -13.75 6.75 13.75
C LYS A 54 -12.85 6.03 14.74
N GLY A 55 -11.66 6.57 14.99
CA GLY A 55 -10.69 5.99 15.93
C GLY A 55 -9.82 4.85 15.35
N ILE A 56 -10.25 4.15 14.30
CA ILE A 56 -9.49 3.01 13.76
C ILE A 56 -8.32 3.39 12.84
N ARG A 57 -8.11 4.69 12.55
CA ARG A 57 -7.05 5.13 11.61
C ARG A 57 -5.71 4.51 11.98
N TRP A 58 -5.33 4.57 13.26
CA TRP A 58 -4.05 4.05 13.70
C TRP A 58 -3.96 2.53 13.59
N LEU A 59 -5.07 1.81 13.76
CA LEU A 59 -5.13 0.36 13.58
C LEU A 59 -4.86 -0.04 12.13
N LEU A 60 -5.38 0.72 11.17
CA LEU A 60 -5.15 0.50 9.74
C LEU A 60 -3.70 0.78 9.32
N LEU A 61 -2.96 1.59 10.08
CA LEU A 61 -1.59 2.00 9.76
C LEU A 61 -0.53 1.19 10.51
N LYS A 62 -0.94 0.42 11.52
CA LYS A 62 -0.06 -0.45 12.28
C LYS A 62 0.26 -1.70 11.45
N HIS A 63 1.49 -2.17 11.58
CA HIS A 63 1.81 -3.54 11.21
C HIS A 63 0.91 -4.49 12.02
N PRO A 64 0.37 -5.57 11.44
CA PRO A 64 -0.47 -6.54 12.16
C PRO A 64 0.17 -7.05 13.45
N ASP A 65 1.49 -7.30 13.44
CA ASP A 65 2.24 -7.77 14.61
C ASP A 65 2.38 -6.71 15.72
N ASN A 66 2.13 -5.43 15.41
CA ASN A 66 2.20 -4.32 16.36
C ASN A 66 0.82 -3.95 16.92
N LEU A 67 -0.21 -4.73 16.65
CA LEU A 67 -1.53 -4.57 17.25
C LEU A 67 -1.49 -5.02 18.71
N ASP A 68 -2.00 -4.17 19.60
CA ASP A 68 -2.00 -4.39 21.03
C ASP A 68 -3.21 -5.24 21.46
N ASP A 69 -2.93 -6.51 21.75
CA ASP A 69 -3.93 -7.48 22.20
C ASP A 69 -4.53 -7.11 23.56
N THR A 70 -3.79 -6.43 24.45
CA THR A 70 -4.30 -5.97 25.76
C THR A 70 -5.38 -4.90 25.61
N ARG A 71 -5.42 -4.23 24.46
CA ARG A 71 -6.40 -3.19 24.11
C ARG A 71 -7.44 -3.69 23.09
N ASN A 72 -7.50 -4.99 22.82
CA ASN A 72 -8.39 -5.62 21.84
C ASN A 72 -8.27 -5.03 20.42
N GLU A 73 -7.10 -4.51 20.04
CA GLU A 73 -6.93 -3.78 18.78
C GLU A 73 -7.24 -4.63 17.55
N ARG A 74 -6.84 -5.91 17.55
CA ARG A 74 -7.15 -6.85 16.46
C ARG A 74 -8.64 -7.05 16.28
N GLN A 75 -9.37 -7.21 17.39
CA GLN A 75 -10.83 -7.40 17.34
C GLN A 75 -11.52 -6.14 16.82
N ILE A 76 -11.14 -4.97 17.32
CA ILE A 76 -11.69 -3.68 16.85
C ILE A 76 -11.43 -3.49 15.36
N LEU A 77 -10.22 -3.81 14.90
CA LEU A 77 -9.87 -3.74 13.48
C LEU A 77 -10.73 -4.71 12.67
N ALA A 78 -10.82 -5.99 13.07
CA ALA A 78 -11.59 -7.01 12.37
C ALA A 78 -13.08 -6.64 12.26
N GLU A 79 -13.69 -6.14 13.33
CA GLU A 79 -15.07 -5.65 13.32
C GLU A 79 -15.26 -4.48 12.34
N ALA A 80 -14.34 -3.53 12.33
CA ALA A 80 -14.39 -2.41 11.41
C ALA A 80 -14.24 -2.84 9.93
N LEU A 81 -13.34 -3.78 9.64
CA LEU A 81 -13.14 -4.31 8.29
C LEU A 81 -14.38 -5.11 7.83
N LYS A 82 -14.99 -5.91 8.72
CA LYS A 82 -16.21 -6.67 8.42
C LYS A 82 -17.38 -5.78 8.00
N LEU A 83 -17.43 -4.56 8.50
CA LEU A 83 -18.49 -3.59 8.19
C LEU A 83 -18.22 -2.78 6.93
N ASN A 84 -17.01 -2.84 6.34
CA ASN A 84 -16.64 -2.03 5.19
C ASN A 84 -15.74 -2.80 4.22
N GLU A 85 -16.35 -3.45 3.22
CA GLU A 85 -15.67 -4.26 2.22
C GLU A 85 -14.60 -3.49 1.40
N PRO A 86 -14.85 -2.25 0.92
CA PRO A 86 -13.80 -1.46 0.26
C PRO A 86 -12.58 -1.19 1.16
N LEU A 87 -12.81 -0.90 2.44
CA LEU A 87 -11.73 -0.66 3.38
C LEU A 87 -10.96 -1.95 3.69
N ALA A 88 -11.66 -3.08 3.91
CA ALA A 88 -11.07 -4.40 4.12
C ALA A 88 -10.19 -4.82 2.94
N THR A 89 -10.73 -4.71 1.72
CA THR A 89 -10.00 -5.02 0.50
C THR A 89 -8.73 -4.18 0.40
N THR A 90 -8.82 -2.87 0.67
CA THR A 90 -7.67 -1.97 0.57
C THR A 90 -6.63 -2.25 1.67
N TYR A 91 -7.06 -2.60 2.89
CA TYR A 91 -6.18 -2.99 3.99
C TYR A 91 -5.39 -4.26 3.66
N TYR A 92 -6.06 -5.33 3.25
CA TYR A 92 -5.36 -6.57 2.89
C TYR A 92 -4.46 -6.42 1.65
N MET A 93 -4.83 -5.54 0.71
CA MET A 93 -3.96 -5.19 -0.41
C MET A 93 -2.70 -4.44 0.03
N GLU A 94 -2.73 -3.71 1.14
CA GLU A 94 -1.54 -3.08 1.73
C GLU A 94 -0.59 -4.12 2.31
N GLU A 95 -1.13 -5.08 3.06
CA GLU A 95 -0.36 -6.19 3.62
C GLU A 95 0.27 -7.05 2.52
N GLU A 96 -0.51 -7.38 1.48
CA GLU A 96 -0.02 -8.12 0.31
C GLU A 96 1.11 -7.35 -0.40
N LEU A 97 0.98 -6.03 -0.51
CA LEU A 97 2.02 -5.17 -1.09
C LEU A 97 3.30 -5.24 -0.26
N ARG A 98 3.21 -5.09 1.06
CA ARG A 98 4.34 -5.17 1.99
C ARG A 98 5.06 -6.52 1.88
N ASN A 99 4.31 -7.61 1.76
CA ASN A 99 4.85 -8.97 1.66
C ASN A 99 5.69 -9.23 0.40
N ILE A 100 5.64 -8.35 -0.61
CA ILE A 100 6.52 -8.44 -1.79
C ILE A 100 8.00 -8.32 -1.38
N TRP A 101 8.31 -7.45 -0.43
CA TRP A 101 9.69 -7.24 0.06
C TRP A 101 10.18 -8.31 1.03
N HIS A 102 9.28 -9.18 1.51
CA HIS A 102 9.62 -10.29 2.41
C HIS A 102 9.73 -11.64 1.67
N GLN A 103 9.66 -11.64 0.33
CA GLN A 103 9.82 -12.86 -0.45
C GLN A 103 11.27 -13.38 -0.39
N PRO A 104 11.46 -14.71 -0.23
CA PRO A 104 12.79 -15.30 -0.02
C PRO A 104 13.64 -15.40 -1.30
N ASP A 105 13.05 -15.28 -2.49
CA ASP A 105 13.73 -15.44 -3.78
C ASP A 105 13.59 -14.21 -4.69
N LYS A 106 14.42 -14.08 -5.72
CA LYS A 106 14.43 -12.92 -6.64
C LYS A 106 13.34 -12.95 -7.73
N THR A 107 12.76 -14.12 -8.00
CA THR A 107 11.75 -14.30 -9.06
C THR A 107 10.32 -14.10 -8.58
N ALA A 108 10.05 -14.42 -7.32
CA ALA A 108 8.78 -14.28 -6.63
C ALA A 108 8.31 -12.82 -6.50
N PRO A 109 9.17 -11.82 -6.21
CA PRO A 109 8.75 -10.42 -6.12
C PRO A 109 8.18 -9.90 -7.43
N GLN A 110 8.77 -10.29 -8.58
CA GLN A 110 8.27 -9.87 -9.88
C GLN A 110 6.84 -10.36 -10.12
N LYS A 111 6.62 -11.66 -9.90
CA LYS A 111 5.30 -12.29 -10.06
C LYS A 111 4.30 -11.70 -9.08
N ALA A 112 4.67 -11.57 -7.81
CA ALA A 112 3.83 -10.99 -6.77
C ALA A 112 3.43 -9.54 -7.10
N LEU A 113 4.35 -8.72 -7.59
CA LEU A 113 4.08 -7.35 -8.00
C LEU A 113 3.13 -7.27 -9.20
N ASP A 114 3.33 -8.14 -10.20
CA ASP A 114 2.45 -8.20 -11.37
C ASP A 114 1.03 -8.67 -11.01
N GLU A 115 0.91 -9.65 -10.12
CA GLU A 115 -0.37 -10.12 -9.58
C GLU A 115 -1.06 -9.02 -8.76
N TRP A 116 -0.31 -8.34 -7.90
CA TRP A 116 -0.81 -7.22 -7.11
C TRP A 116 -1.35 -6.10 -7.99
N VAL A 117 -0.62 -5.70 -9.03
CA VAL A 117 -1.05 -4.66 -10.00
C VAL A 117 -2.33 -5.08 -10.71
N LYS A 118 -2.43 -6.34 -11.17
CA LYS A 118 -3.63 -6.87 -11.82
C LYS A 118 -4.83 -6.84 -10.88
N LYS A 119 -4.66 -7.32 -9.64
CA LYS A 119 -5.71 -7.34 -8.61
C LYS A 119 -6.18 -5.93 -8.26
N ALA A 120 -5.24 -4.99 -8.06
CA ALA A 120 -5.55 -3.59 -7.79
C ALA A 120 -6.27 -2.90 -8.96
N ALA A 121 -5.87 -3.16 -10.21
CA ALA A 121 -6.52 -2.62 -11.39
C ALA A 121 -7.94 -3.18 -11.61
N ALA A 122 -8.15 -4.46 -11.29
CA ALA A 122 -9.45 -5.12 -11.37
C ALA A 122 -10.37 -4.80 -10.18
N SER A 123 -9.82 -4.29 -9.07
CA SER A 123 -10.63 -3.90 -7.91
C SER A 123 -11.66 -2.84 -8.31
N ASN A 124 -12.87 -2.88 -7.78
CA ASN A 124 -13.86 -1.81 -7.99
C ASN A 124 -13.58 -0.55 -7.13
N ILE A 125 -12.35 -0.40 -6.63
CA ILE A 125 -11.95 0.65 -5.69
C ILE A 125 -11.03 1.62 -6.43
N ASN A 126 -11.52 2.84 -6.67
CA ASN A 126 -10.79 3.83 -7.47
C ASN A 126 -9.40 4.16 -6.91
N MET A 127 -9.23 4.18 -5.58
CA MET A 127 -7.92 4.37 -4.94
C MET A 127 -6.91 3.31 -5.40
N LEU A 128 -7.29 2.03 -5.39
CA LEU A 128 -6.42 0.91 -5.81
C LEU A 128 -6.17 0.94 -7.33
N LYS A 129 -7.17 1.25 -8.15
CA LYS A 129 -6.99 1.44 -9.61
C LYS A 129 -5.99 2.55 -9.93
N GLN A 130 -5.97 3.63 -9.14
CA GLN A 130 -5.01 4.71 -9.32
C GLN A 130 -3.62 4.29 -8.81
N PHE A 131 -3.56 3.56 -7.70
CA PHE A 131 -2.29 3.09 -7.14
C PHE A 131 -1.61 2.05 -8.05
N SER A 132 -2.37 1.16 -8.69
CA SER A 132 -1.83 0.17 -9.62
C SER A 132 -1.08 0.83 -10.78
N LYS A 133 -1.57 1.96 -11.30
CA LYS A 133 -0.89 2.75 -12.34
C LYS A 133 0.43 3.34 -11.83
N ILE A 134 0.47 3.79 -10.57
CA ILE A 134 1.70 4.30 -9.95
C ILE A 134 2.73 3.17 -9.84
N ILE A 135 2.33 2.01 -9.31
CA ILE A 135 3.22 0.86 -9.15
C ILE A 135 3.72 0.36 -10.51
N ALA A 136 2.84 0.22 -11.50
CA ALA A 136 3.21 -0.18 -12.86
C ALA A 136 4.22 0.79 -13.49
N ALA A 137 4.02 2.10 -13.33
CA ALA A 137 4.91 3.12 -13.88
C ALA A 137 6.32 3.12 -13.22
N HIS A 138 6.41 2.67 -11.96
CA HIS A 138 7.68 2.63 -11.21
C HIS A 138 8.22 1.20 -11.02
N ARG A 139 7.64 0.22 -11.73
CA ARG A 139 7.91 -1.22 -11.57
C ARG A 139 9.40 -1.56 -11.60
N SER A 140 10.15 -1.00 -12.56
CA SER A 140 11.58 -1.26 -12.70
C SER A 140 12.37 -0.86 -11.46
N GLY A 141 12.15 0.35 -10.93
CA GLY A 141 12.86 0.80 -9.74
C GLY A 141 12.41 0.13 -8.44
N ILE A 142 11.18 -0.40 -8.39
CA ILE A 142 10.72 -1.24 -7.27
C ILE A 142 11.48 -2.57 -7.27
N LEU A 143 11.55 -3.23 -8.42
CA LEU A 143 12.24 -4.52 -8.55
C LEU A 143 13.75 -4.40 -8.42
N ALA A 144 14.33 -3.25 -8.78
CA ALA A 144 15.74 -2.97 -8.58
C ALA A 144 16.17 -3.11 -7.10
N TYR A 145 15.26 -2.98 -6.13
CA TYR A 145 15.55 -3.24 -4.71
C TYR A 145 16.17 -4.63 -4.48
N PHE A 146 15.72 -5.65 -5.20
CA PHE A 146 16.18 -7.04 -5.05
C PHE A 146 17.54 -7.31 -5.71
N ASP A 147 18.04 -6.38 -6.52
CA ASP A 147 19.37 -6.46 -7.13
C ASP A 147 20.47 -6.04 -6.15
N PHE A 148 20.15 -5.22 -5.14
CA PHE A 148 21.10 -4.66 -4.17
C PHE A 148 20.99 -5.23 -2.75
N ASN A 149 20.61 -6.52 -2.61
CA ASN A 149 20.53 -7.25 -1.34
C ASN A 149 19.70 -6.56 -0.23
N GLY A 150 18.61 -5.90 -0.62
CA GLY A 150 17.71 -5.24 0.31
C GLY A 150 18.43 -4.16 1.12
N LEU A 151 18.58 -2.99 0.51
CA LEU A 151 19.28 -1.85 1.12
C LEU A 151 18.79 -1.63 2.55
N TRP A 152 19.65 -1.98 3.51
CA TRP A 152 19.44 -1.73 4.93
C TRP A 152 19.53 -0.22 5.16
N PHE A 153 18.38 0.42 5.36
CA PHE A 153 18.28 1.74 5.95
C PHE A 153 17.31 1.67 7.13
#